data_AF-A0A830SK63-F1
#
_entry.id   AF-A0A830SK63-F1
#
_cell.length_a   1.000
_cell.length_b   1.000
_cell.length_c   1.000
_cell.angle_alpha   90.00
_cell.angle_beta   90.00
_cell.angle_gamma   90.00
#
_symmetry.space_group_name_H-M   'P 1'
#
loop_
_entity.id
_entity.type
_entity.pdbx_description
1 polymer ?
#
loop_
_entity_poly.entity_id
_entity_poly.type
_entity_poly.pdbx_seq_one_letter_code
_entity_poly.pdbx_strand_id
1 'polypeptide(L)'
;MSLIKSLLFTLLLAAAAVQASTRDEIERLWNPQGMAAQPAQPAADTSARTEKPAPRWFRLSNGRQVNLADWKVVLFMQGHCPYCHQFDPVLKQLAQQYGFSVFPYTLDGQGDTAFPEALPVPPDV
;
A
#
# COMPACT_ATOMS: atom_id res chain seq x y z
N MET A 1 -29.16 -45.53 1.80
CA MET A 1 -28.30 -44.74 2.73
C MET A 1 -26.95 -44.32 2.12
N SER A 2 -26.39 -45.02 1.11
CA SER A 2 -25.11 -44.65 0.50
C SER A 2 -25.19 -43.49 -0.52
N LEU A 3 -26.26 -43.43 -1.32
CA LEU A 3 -26.48 -42.40 -2.34
C LEU A 3 -26.65 -40.99 -1.75
N ILE A 4 -27.43 -40.84 -0.69
CA ILE A 4 -27.62 -39.54 -0.01
C ILE A 4 -26.32 -39.04 0.62
N LYS A 5 -25.49 -39.95 1.17
CA LYS A 5 -24.17 -39.60 1.71
C LYS A 5 -23.19 -39.18 0.61
N SER A 6 -23.17 -39.88 -0.53
CA SER A 6 -22.38 -39.45 -1.70
C SER A 6 -22.84 -38.10 -2.23
N LEU A 7 -24.14 -37.86 -2.32
CA LEU A 7 -24.69 -36.59 -2.80
C LEU A 7 -24.33 -35.42 -1.87
N LEU A 8 -24.44 -35.62 -0.55
CA LEU A 8 -24.01 -34.64 0.45
C LEU A 8 -22.51 -34.37 0.38
N PHE A 9 -21.69 -35.42 0.17
CA PHE A 9 -20.25 -35.28 0.06
C PHE A 9 -19.84 -34.51 -1.20
N THR A 10 -20.47 -34.79 -2.34
CA THR A 10 -20.24 -34.04 -3.58
C THR A 10 -20.71 -32.59 -3.47
N LEU A 11 -21.80 -32.32 -2.76
CA LEU A 11 -22.29 -30.95 -2.54
C LEU A 11 -21.34 -30.15 -1.65
N LEU A 12 -20.77 -30.76 -0.60
CA LEU A 12 -19.76 -30.13 0.25
C LEU A 12 -18.47 -29.80 -0.51
N LEU A 13 -18.00 -30.72 -1.37
CA LEU A 13 -16.80 -30.49 -2.19
C LEU A 13 -16.97 -29.32 -3.17
N ALA A 14 -18.16 -29.13 -3.74
CA ALA A 14 -18.44 -28.03 -4.65
C ALA A 14 -18.40 -26.65 -3.96
N ALA A 15 -18.80 -26.56 -2.69
CA ALA A 15 -18.80 -25.31 -1.93
C ALA A 15 -17.38 -24.79 -1.63
N ALA A 16 -16.39 -25.69 -1.51
CA ALA A 16 -15.01 -25.32 -1.23
C ALA A 16 -14.28 -24.68 -2.44
N ALA A 17 -14.77 -24.89 -3.67
CA ALA A 17 -14.13 -24.36 -4.88
C ALA A 17 -14.45 -22.89 -5.18
N VAL A 18 -15.41 -22.28 -4.47
CA VAL A 18 -15.90 -20.91 -4.75
C VAL A 18 -15.02 -19.82 -4.12
N GLN A 19 -14.13 -20.16 -3.18
CA GLN A 19 -13.30 -19.18 -2.46
C GLN A 19 -11.99 -18.77 -3.15
N ALA A 20 -11.67 -19.30 -4.33
CA ALA A 20 -10.43 -18.95 -5.02
C ALA A 20 -10.42 -17.50 -5.55
N SER A 21 -11.60 -16.95 -5.88
CA SER A 21 -11.71 -15.63 -6.53
C SER A 21 -11.49 -14.44 -5.61
N THR A 22 -11.90 -14.53 -4.34
CA THR A 22 -11.85 -13.39 -3.41
C THR A 22 -10.43 -13.09 -2.94
N ARG A 23 -9.55 -14.10 -2.91
CA ARG A 23 -8.17 -13.91 -2.48
C ARG A 23 -7.36 -13.11 -3.51
N ASP A 24 -7.48 -13.46 -4.80
CA ASP A 24 -6.79 -12.76 -5.88
C ASP A 24 -7.24 -11.29 -6.01
N GLU A 25 -8.51 -11.01 -5.70
CA GLU A 25 -9.06 -9.65 -5.71
C GLU A 25 -8.53 -8.78 -4.56
N ILE A 26 -8.39 -9.35 -3.35
CA ILE A 26 -7.78 -8.65 -2.20
C ILE A 26 -6.30 -8.35 -2.46
N GLU A 27 -5.58 -9.28 -3.10
CA GLU A 27 -4.17 -9.08 -3.47
C GLU A 27 -4.00 -7.96 -4.52
N ARG A 28 -4.98 -7.77 -5.42
CA ARG A 28 -5.01 -6.63 -6.38
C ARG A 28 -5.30 -5.30 -5.69
N LEU A 29 -6.14 -5.29 -4.66
CA LEU A 29 -6.48 -4.07 -3.90
C LEU A 29 -5.32 -3.59 -3.02
N TRP A 30 -4.36 -4.45 -2.68
CA TRP A 30 -3.17 -4.11 -1.90
C TRP A 30 -2.10 -3.33 -2.70
N ASN A 31 -2.42 -2.79 -3.89
CA ASN A 31 -1.48 -1.98 -4.67
C ASN A 31 -0.90 -0.82 -3.82
N PRO A 32 0.43 -0.79 -3.55
CA PRO A 32 1.05 0.22 -2.68
C PRO A 32 1.10 1.63 -3.29
N GLN A 33 0.56 1.84 -4.49
CA GLN A 33 0.49 3.12 -5.18
C GLN A 33 -0.69 4.02 -4.74
N GLY A 34 -1.44 3.62 -3.71
CA GLY A 34 -2.55 4.42 -3.21
C GLY A 34 -3.82 4.25 -4.05
N MET A 35 -4.98 4.57 -3.46
CA MET A 35 -6.32 4.35 -4.02
C MET A 35 -6.67 5.28 -5.20
N ALA A 36 -5.70 5.66 -6.04
CA ALA A 36 -5.96 6.41 -7.25
C ALA A 36 -6.57 5.46 -8.30
N ALA A 37 -7.80 5.79 -8.69
CA ALA A 37 -8.66 5.02 -9.57
C ALA A 37 -8.00 4.59 -10.89
N GLN A 38 -8.16 3.31 -11.26
CA GLN A 38 -8.01 2.84 -12.64
C GLN A 38 -9.25 2.03 -13.04
N PRO A 39 -9.91 2.35 -14.18
CA PRO A 39 -10.96 1.51 -14.74
C PRO A 39 -10.32 0.21 -15.27
N ALA A 40 -11.00 -0.91 -15.02
CA ALA A 40 -10.55 -2.24 -15.39
C ALA A 40 -10.25 -2.37 -16.91
N GLN A 41 -9.02 -2.76 -17.24
CA GLN A 41 -8.68 -3.37 -18.52
C GLN A 41 -7.89 -4.67 -18.25
N PRO A 42 -8.14 -5.75 -19.02
CA PRO A 42 -7.46 -7.02 -18.82
C PRO A 42 -6.07 -6.95 -19.45
N ALA A 43 -5.04 -6.89 -18.62
CA ALA A 43 -3.64 -6.97 -19.06
C ALA A 43 -3.09 -8.37 -18.78
N ALA A 44 -2.56 -8.96 -19.86
CA ALA A 44 -1.93 -10.25 -19.93
C ALA A 44 -0.74 -10.40 -18.95
N ASP A 45 -0.55 -11.65 -18.52
CA ASP A 45 0.65 -12.27 -17.98
C ASP A 45 1.92 -11.41 -17.96
N THR A 46 2.07 -10.63 -16.89
CA THR A 46 3.37 -10.38 -16.29
C THR A 46 3.13 -10.34 -14.79
N SER A 47 3.40 -11.47 -14.15
CA SER A 47 3.49 -11.55 -12.69
C SER A 47 4.52 -10.52 -12.24
N ALA A 48 4.05 -9.35 -11.82
CA ALA A 48 4.84 -8.35 -11.13
C ALA A 48 5.24 -8.99 -9.80
N ARG A 49 6.37 -9.70 -9.80
CA ARG A 49 7.00 -10.17 -8.59
C ARG A 49 7.34 -8.93 -7.77
N THR A 50 6.57 -8.67 -6.73
CA THR A 50 6.92 -7.67 -5.71
C THR A 50 8.18 -8.16 -5.01
N GLU A 51 9.34 -7.83 -5.58
CA GLU A 51 10.61 -8.14 -4.96
C GLU A 51 10.75 -7.25 -3.72
N LYS A 52 10.93 -7.88 -2.55
CA LYS A 52 11.11 -7.16 -1.31
C LYS A 52 12.31 -6.22 -1.47
N PRO A 53 12.18 -4.91 -1.18
CA PRO A 53 13.28 -3.97 -1.33
C PRO A 53 14.51 -4.44 -0.53
N ALA A 54 15.69 -4.26 -1.11
CA ALA A 54 16.95 -4.60 -0.45
C ALA A 54 17.03 -3.92 0.94
N PRO A 55 17.53 -4.62 1.98
CA PRO A 55 17.61 -4.06 3.32
C PRO A 55 18.44 -2.77 3.37
N ARG A 56 17.95 -1.80 4.13
CA ARG A 56 18.60 -0.50 4.38
C ARG A 56 18.79 -0.34 5.87
N TRP A 57 19.90 -0.89 6.38
CA TRP A 57 20.20 -0.88 7.81
C TRP A 57 20.55 0.53 8.29
N PHE A 58 19.81 1.00 9.29
CA PHE A 58 20.03 2.29 9.92
C PHE A 58 20.14 2.14 11.44
N ARG A 59 21.10 2.84 12.04
CA ARG A 59 21.32 2.83 13.48
C ARG A 59 20.63 4.04 14.11
N LEU A 60 19.67 3.78 14.98
CA LEU A 60 18.96 4.80 15.75
C LEU A 60 19.84 5.37 16.86
N SER A 61 19.44 6.52 17.41
CA SER A 61 20.14 7.20 18.52
C SER A 61 20.27 6.33 19.78
N ASN A 62 19.34 5.42 20.01
CA ASN A 62 19.39 4.44 21.11
C ASN A 62 20.26 3.20 20.81
N GLY A 63 20.99 3.20 19.69
CA GLY A 63 21.87 2.11 19.27
C GLY A 63 21.18 0.93 18.58
N ARG A 64 19.85 0.88 18.52
CA ARG A 64 19.11 -0.17 17.80
C ARG A 64 19.34 -0.03 16.29
N GLN A 65 19.43 -1.18 15.60
CA GLN A 65 19.43 -1.22 14.14
C GLN A 65 18.03 -1.56 13.64
N VAL A 66 17.59 -0.86 12.61
CA VAL A 66 16.32 -1.10 11.92
C VAL A 66 16.57 -1.19 10.42
N ASN A 67 15.78 -2.01 9.72
CA ASN A 67 15.77 -2.04 8.27
C ASN A 67 14.75 -1.01 7.75
N LEU A 68 15.20 0.13 7.22
CA LEU A 68 14.32 1.20 6.74
C LEU A 68 13.39 0.78 5.59
N ALA A 69 13.67 -0.33 4.91
CA ALA A 69 12.75 -0.90 3.91
C ALA A 69 11.42 -1.38 4.54
N ASP A 70 11.42 -1.69 5.84
CA ASP A 70 10.24 -2.12 6.58
C ASP A 70 9.52 -0.94 7.29
N TRP A 71 9.95 0.31 7.08
CA TRP A 71 9.41 1.51 7.74
C TRP A 71 8.91 2.55 6.75
N LYS A 72 7.89 3.31 7.17
CA LYS A 72 7.30 4.43 6.42
C LYS A 72 7.13 5.62 7.36
N VAL A 73 7.41 6.83 6.85
CA VAL A 73 7.03 8.08 7.52
C VAL A 73 5.69 8.52 6.95
N VAL A 74 4.68 8.65 7.80
CA VAL A 74 3.37 9.20 7.40
C VAL A 74 3.42 10.71 7.55
N LEU A 75 3.15 11.44 6.47
CA LEU A 75 3.12 12.90 6.43
C LEU A 75 1.67 13.36 6.29
N PHE A 76 1.22 14.25 7.16
CA PHE A 76 -0.04 14.99 6.97
C PHE A 76 0.28 16.40 6.52
N MET A 77 -0.34 16.85 5.44
CA MET A 77 -0.05 18.11 4.80
C MET A 77 -1.31 18.77 4.23
N GLN A 78 -1.15 19.98 3.70
CA GLN A 78 -2.14 20.69 2.89
C GLN A 78 -1.40 21.40 1.76
N GLY A 79 -2.00 21.42 0.56
CA GLY A 79 -1.40 22.06 -0.60
C GLY A 79 -1.22 23.56 -0.46
N HIS A 80 -1.95 24.23 0.43
CA HIS A 80 -1.83 25.66 0.69
C HIS A 80 -1.01 26.00 1.96
N CYS A 81 -0.47 25.00 2.66
CA CYS A 81 0.24 25.22 3.91
C CYS A 81 1.68 25.73 3.65
N PRO A 82 2.03 26.95 4.12
CA PRO A 82 3.35 27.52 3.86
C PRO A 82 4.49 26.74 4.54
N TYR A 83 4.21 26.04 5.64
CA TYR A 83 5.21 25.20 6.31
C TYR A 83 5.44 23.88 5.59
N CYS A 84 4.39 23.29 5.00
CA CYS A 84 4.52 22.09 4.15
C CYS A 84 5.45 22.37 2.97
N HIS A 85 5.24 23.48 2.25
CA HIS A 85 6.12 23.86 1.13
C HIS A 85 7.60 24.04 1.50
N GLN A 86 7.90 24.38 2.75
CA GLN A 86 9.28 24.52 3.23
C GLN A 86 9.86 23.18 3.69
N PHE A 87 9.05 22.36 4.35
CA PHE A 87 9.50 21.12 4.98
C PHE A 87 9.51 19.92 4.03
N ASP A 88 8.51 19.82 3.16
CA ASP A 88 8.27 18.65 2.32
C ASP A 88 9.44 18.34 1.37
N PRO A 89 10.10 19.33 0.74
CA PRO A 89 11.31 19.09 -0.04
C PRO A 89 12.46 18.52 0.80
N VAL A 90 12.61 18.98 2.04
CA VAL A 90 13.65 18.50 2.97
C VAL A 90 13.35 17.06 3.38
N LEU A 91 12.10 16.74 3.71
CA LEU A 91 11.68 15.38 4.04
C LEU A 91 11.88 14.43 2.85
N LYS A 92 11.52 14.85 1.64
CA LYS A 92 11.72 14.06 0.41
C LYS A 92 13.20 13.77 0.16
N GLN A 93 14.07 14.76 0.33
CA GLN A 93 15.52 14.58 0.22
C GLN A 93 16.05 13.61 1.28
N LEU A 94 15.59 13.73 2.52
CA LEU A 94 15.97 12.84 3.62
C LEU A 94 15.55 11.39 3.32
N ALA A 95 14.33 11.20 2.82
CA ALA A 95 13.79 9.90 2.42
C ALA A 95 14.63 9.27 1.31
N GLN A 96 15.07 10.04 0.33
CA GLN A 96 15.96 9.56 -0.74
C GLN A 96 17.35 9.20 -0.21
N GLN A 97 17.91 10.03 0.66
CA GLN A 97 19.26 9.85 1.21
C GLN A 97 19.37 8.60 2.08
N TYR A 98 18.43 8.40 3.01
CA TYR A 98 18.44 7.27 3.93
C TYR A 98 17.66 6.07 3.39
N GLY A 99 16.80 6.31 2.42
CA GLY A 99 16.09 5.28 1.71
C GLY A 99 14.87 4.71 2.46
N PHE A 100 14.27 5.45 3.37
CA PHE A 100 12.92 5.16 3.85
C PHE A 100 11.88 5.73 2.86
N SER A 101 10.63 5.28 2.92
CA SER A 101 9.57 5.88 2.10
C SER A 101 8.66 6.78 2.93
N VAL A 102 8.08 7.78 2.27
CA VAL A 102 7.10 8.71 2.84
C VAL A 102 5.72 8.37 2.27
N PHE A 103 4.70 8.41 3.12
CA PHE A 103 3.31 8.24 2.74
C PHE A 103 2.53 9.53 3.04
N PRO A 104 2.33 10.41 2.04
CA PRO A 104 1.71 11.71 2.23
C PRO A 104 0.18 11.64 2.18
N TYR A 105 -0.45 12.33 3.13
CA TYR A 105 -1.88 12.52 3.28
C TYR A 105 -2.20 14.03 3.23
N THR A 106 -3.20 14.42 2.45
CA THR A 106 -3.64 15.81 2.32
C THR A 106 -4.99 16.05 2.98
N LEU A 107 -5.04 17.05 3.85
CA LEU A 107 -6.25 17.46 4.58
C LEU A 107 -7.12 18.43 3.75
N ASP A 108 -6.60 19.01 2.67
CA ASP A 108 -7.33 19.93 1.78
C ASP A 108 -7.54 19.34 0.37
N GLY A 109 -7.18 18.07 0.17
CA GLY A 109 -7.30 17.38 -1.12
C GLY A 109 -6.25 17.78 -2.14
N GLN A 110 -5.28 18.62 -1.77
CA GLN A 110 -4.21 19.10 -2.65
C GLN A 110 -2.84 18.65 -2.12
N GLY A 111 -2.02 18.08 -3.01
CA GLY A 111 -0.60 17.87 -2.77
C GLY A 111 0.23 19.12 -3.04
N ASP A 112 1.54 19.03 -2.85
CA ASP A 112 2.47 20.10 -3.20
C ASP A 112 3.52 19.64 -4.23
N THR A 113 4.51 20.47 -4.54
CA THR A 113 5.55 20.11 -5.52
C THR A 113 6.43 18.92 -5.09
N ALA A 114 6.62 18.71 -3.78
CA ALA A 114 7.39 17.59 -3.26
C ALA A 114 6.53 16.31 -3.26
N PHE A 115 5.26 16.41 -2.89
CA PHE A 115 4.30 15.30 -2.81
C PHE A 115 3.00 15.64 -3.56
N PRO A 116 3.01 15.64 -4.91
CA PRO A 116 1.84 16.05 -5.70
C PRO A 116 0.69 15.04 -5.66
N GLU A 117 1.01 13.77 -5.37
CA GLU A 117 0.05 12.65 -5.31
C GLU A 117 -0.35 12.32 -3.86
N ALA A 118 -0.38 13.31 -2.97
CA ALA A 118 -0.84 13.12 -1.60
C ALA A 118 -2.28 12.62 -1.57
N LEU A 119 -2.55 11.58 -0.77
CA LEU A 119 -3.87 10.96 -0.70
C LEU A 119 -4.80 11.77 0.21
N PRO A 120 -6.07 11.99 -0.17
CA PRO A 120 -7.01 12.67 0.70
C PRO A 120 -7.23 11.86 1.98
N VAL A 121 -7.25 12.55 3.11
CA VAL A 121 -7.48 11.90 4.40
C VAL A 121 -8.98 11.54 4.53
N PRO A 122 -9.32 10.40 5.18
CA PRO A 122 -10.71 10.09 5.49
C PRO A 122 -11.45 11.22 6.22
N PRO A 123 -12.78 11.36 6.03
CA PRO A 123 -13.55 12.48 6.58
C PRO A 123 -13.73 12.43 8.11
N ASP A 124 -13.32 11.33 8.76
CA ASP A 124 -13.45 11.09 10.20
C ASP A 124 -12.25 11.58 11.05
N VAL A 125 -11.23 12.14 10.42
CA VAL A 125 -10.08 12.78 11.11
C VAL A 125 -10.01 14.28 10.83
#